data_AF-A0A0F9SDD8-F1
#
_entry.id   AF-A0A0F9SDD8-F1
#
_cell.length_a   1.000
_cell.length_b   1.000
_cell.length_c   1.000
_cell.angle_alpha   90.00
_cell.angle_beta   90.00
_cell.angle_gamma   90.00
#
_symmetry.space_group_name_H-M   'P 1'
#
loop_
_entity.id
_entity.type
_entity.pdbx_description
1 polymer ?
#
loop_
_entity_poly.entity_id
_entity_poly.type
_entity_poly.pdbx_seq_one_letter_code
_entity_poly.pdbx_strand_id
1 'polypeptide(L)'
;MRIFIEKIYSGAESEDGILSYYISAKLKSGNRIDIFDSDCFGKHLHDFKNQEIECLISAYLVSLEKHEYVSTYIKDERFRQPLLEGVFLEKYAIPSRLEFDKVKPYLKGTFKKGRPENYIESYDNCPALKTFDGVYLLSKIDLNSKNISFKEGDRISLYVGRFDLLLWHPLYD
;
A
#
# COMPACT_ATOMS: atom_id res chain seq x y z
N MET A 1 3.98 5.96 -8.40
CA MET A 1 4.61 6.76 -7.31
C MET A 1 6.09 6.43 -7.31
N ARG A 2 6.99 7.36 -6.93
CA ARG A 2 8.42 7.05 -6.82
C ARG A 2 8.86 7.04 -5.37
N ILE A 3 9.61 6.03 -4.99
CA ILE A 3 10.18 5.88 -3.65
C ILE A 3 11.64 5.49 -3.74
N PHE A 4 12.44 5.91 -2.77
CA PHE A 4 13.81 5.44 -2.59
C PHE A 4 13.84 4.36 -1.51
N ILE A 5 14.35 3.18 -1.83
CA ILE A 5 14.46 2.07 -0.88
C ILE A 5 15.69 2.29 0.01
N GLU A 6 15.47 2.59 1.29
CA GLU A 6 16.57 2.76 2.26
C GLU A 6 17.05 1.40 2.78
N LYS A 7 16.12 0.54 3.19
CA LYS A 7 16.44 -0.75 3.84
C LYS A 7 15.39 -1.80 3.53
N ILE A 8 15.83 -3.05 3.50
CA ILE A 8 14.99 -4.22 3.34
C ILE A 8 15.29 -5.16 4.49
N TYR A 9 14.24 -5.59 5.17
CA TYR A 9 14.28 -6.52 6.28
C TYR A 9 13.53 -7.79 5.87
N SER A 10 14.20 -8.94 5.92
CA SER A 10 13.53 -10.23 5.75
C SER A 10 12.57 -10.47 6.92
N GLY A 11 11.32 -10.78 6.59
CA GLY A 11 10.29 -11.20 7.53
C GLY A 11 10.25 -12.71 7.71
N ALA A 12 9.10 -13.21 8.17
CA ALA A 12 8.90 -14.65 8.38
C ALA A 12 8.63 -15.36 7.06
N GLU A 13 9.13 -16.59 6.96
CA GLU A 13 8.77 -17.57 5.94
C GLU A 13 7.47 -18.27 6.34
N SER A 14 6.55 -18.39 5.40
CA SER A 14 5.34 -19.20 5.58
C SER A 14 5.60 -20.67 5.24
N GLU A 15 4.72 -21.57 5.67
CA GLU A 15 4.79 -23.02 5.33
C GLU A 15 4.80 -23.30 3.83
N ASP A 16 4.28 -22.36 3.03
CA ASP A 16 4.22 -22.44 1.56
C ASP A 16 5.50 -21.90 0.88
N GLY A 17 6.55 -21.55 1.63
CA GLY A 17 7.83 -21.03 1.12
C GLY A 17 7.79 -19.57 0.66
N ILE A 18 6.70 -18.84 0.97
CA ILE A 18 6.57 -17.41 0.69
C ILE A 18 7.23 -16.63 1.82
N LEU A 19 8.19 -15.77 1.50
CA LEU A 19 8.84 -14.83 2.40
C LEU A 19 8.12 -13.48 2.39
N SER A 20 7.91 -12.95 3.59
CA SER A 20 7.49 -11.56 3.78
C SER A 20 8.70 -10.65 3.92
N TYR A 21 8.57 -9.38 3.52
CA TYR A 21 9.58 -8.35 3.67
C TYR A 21 8.99 -7.07 4.23
N TYR A 22 9.78 -6.37 5.03
CA TYR A 22 9.52 -4.98 5.41
C TYR A 22 10.54 -4.11 4.71
N ILE A 23 10.04 -3.11 3.99
CA ILE A 23 10.84 -2.19 3.19
C ILE A 23 10.71 -0.82 3.83
N SER A 24 11.81 -0.28 4.35
CA SER A 24 11.86 1.11 4.78
C SER A 24 12.24 1.96 3.58
N ALA A 25 11.37 2.90 3.22
CA ALA A 25 11.51 3.72 2.04
C ALA A 25 11.28 5.20 2.34
N LYS A 26 11.85 6.04 1.48
CA LYS A 26 11.72 7.48 1.54
C LYS A 26 10.90 7.98 0.35
N LEU A 27 9.86 8.75 0.66
CA LEU A 27 9.06 9.48 -0.32
C LEU A 27 9.82 10.68 -0.86
N LYS A 28 9.34 11.28 -1.96
CA LYS A 28 9.94 12.50 -2.54
C LYS A 28 9.96 13.67 -1.54
N SER A 29 8.96 13.76 -0.69
CA SER A 29 8.88 14.66 0.47
C SER A 29 9.98 14.52 1.50
N GLY A 30 10.65 13.37 1.49
CA GLY A 30 11.57 12.96 2.53
C GLY A 30 10.92 12.23 3.70
N ASN A 31 9.59 12.09 3.71
CA ASN A 31 8.89 11.28 4.70
C ASN A 31 9.28 9.81 4.55
N ARG A 32 9.47 9.15 5.68
CA ARG A 32 9.70 7.70 5.73
C ARG A 32 8.38 6.96 5.77
N ILE A 33 8.32 5.89 5.01
CA ILE A 33 7.23 4.92 5.04
C ILE A 33 7.82 3.52 5.13
N ASP A 34 7.14 2.66 5.89
CA ASP A 34 7.45 1.25 5.92
C ASP A 34 6.38 0.50 5.13
N ILE A 35 6.84 -0.31 4.19
CA ILE A 35 6.02 -1.01 3.21
C ILE A 35 6.17 -2.50 3.43
N PHE A 36 5.03 -3.18 3.51
CA PHE A 36 4.97 -4.63 3.54
C PHE A 36 4.96 -5.18 2.12
N ASP A 37 5.80 -6.17 1.86
CA ASP A 37 5.87 -6.89 0.61
C ASP A 37 5.94 -8.41 0.85
N SER A 38 5.51 -9.20 -0.13
CA SER A 38 5.61 -10.65 -0.11
C SER A 38 6.17 -11.14 -1.44
N ASP A 39 7.21 -11.98 -1.40
CA ASP A 39 7.92 -12.50 -2.58
C ASP A 39 7.11 -13.47 -3.45
N CYS A 40 5.81 -13.61 -3.21
CA CYS A 40 4.89 -14.51 -3.89
C CYS A 40 4.83 -14.36 -5.43
N PHE A 41 5.65 -13.47 -6.02
CA PHE A 41 5.81 -13.26 -7.45
C PHE A 41 7.23 -13.50 -7.98
N GLY A 42 8.13 -14.09 -7.19
CA GLY A 42 9.51 -14.37 -7.62
C GLY A 42 10.32 -13.12 -7.95
N LYS A 43 9.96 -12.00 -7.33
CA LYS A 43 10.61 -10.70 -7.54
C LYS A 43 11.50 -10.39 -6.34
N HIS A 44 12.81 -10.40 -6.58
CA HIS A 44 13.83 -10.20 -5.55
C HIS A 44 14.02 -8.72 -5.23
N LEU A 45 13.15 -8.17 -4.37
CA LEU A 45 13.22 -6.76 -3.98
C LEU A 45 14.54 -6.38 -3.30
N HIS A 46 15.26 -7.36 -2.74
CA HIS A 46 16.56 -7.15 -2.09
C HIS A 46 17.62 -6.53 -3.00
N ASP A 47 17.49 -6.68 -4.33
CA ASP A 47 18.42 -6.09 -5.31
C ASP A 47 18.28 -4.56 -5.41
N PHE A 48 17.14 -4.00 -4.99
CA PHE A 48 16.82 -2.59 -5.15
C PHE A 48 17.17 -1.75 -3.92
N LYS A 49 17.90 -2.29 -2.95
CA LYS A 49 18.40 -1.52 -1.81
C LYS A 49 19.25 -0.35 -2.29
N ASN A 50 18.99 0.85 -1.76
CA ASN A 50 19.58 2.12 -2.17
C ASN A 50 19.26 2.55 -3.61
N GLN A 51 18.14 2.10 -4.16
CA GLN A 51 17.68 2.51 -5.49
C GLN A 51 16.33 3.22 -5.43
N GLU A 52 16.04 4.02 -6.45
CA GLU A 52 14.70 4.53 -6.71
C GLU A 52 13.91 3.54 -7.57
N ILE A 53 12.67 3.30 -7.14
CA ILE A 53 11.71 2.50 -7.90
C ILE A 53 10.45 3.33 -8.17
N GLU A 54 9.84 3.09 -9.31
CA GLU A 54 8.44 3.43 -9.52
C GLU A 54 7.58 2.30 -8.98
N CYS A 55 6.56 2.63 -8.18
CA CYS A 55 5.71 1.67 -7.53
C CYS A 55 4.24 2.08 -7.47
N LEU A 56 3.41 1.08 -7.24
CA LEU A 56 2.00 1.19 -6.88
C LEU A 56 1.82 0.59 -5.47
N ILE A 57 1.22 1.37 -4.57
CA ILE A 57 1.05 0.99 -3.16
C ILE A 57 -0.43 1.06 -2.78
N SER A 58 -0.87 0.09 -1.97
CA SER A 58 -2.16 0.10 -1.29
C SER A 58 -2.00 0.57 0.16
N ALA A 59 -2.90 1.43 0.63
CA ALA A 59 -2.97 1.91 2.01
C ALA A 59 -4.18 1.30 2.75
N TYR A 60 -3.92 0.70 3.91
CA TYR A 60 -4.93 0.14 4.81
C TYR A 60 -5.20 1.10 5.96
N LEU A 61 -6.47 1.32 6.29
CA LEU A 61 -6.89 2.34 7.26
C LEU A 61 -7.15 1.71 8.63
N VAL A 62 -6.59 2.29 9.70
CA VAL A 62 -6.73 1.74 11.07
C VAL A 62 -8.08 2.15 11.69
N SER A 63 -8.39 3.44 11.71
CA SER A 63 -9.67 4.04 12.14
C SER A 63 -9.54 5.56 12.02
N LEU A 64 -10.64 6.27 11.74
CA LEU A 64 -10.69 7.74 11.81
C LEU A 64 -11.15 8.26 13.18
N GLU A 65 -11.78 7.42 13.98
CA GLU A 65 -12.17 7.75 15.35
C GLU A 65 -10.92 7.68 16.24
N LYS A 66 -10.65 8.78 16.93
CA LYS A 66 -9.45 9.02 17.74
C LYS A 66 -8.98 7.78 18.53
N HIS A 67 -7.72 7.43 18.32
CA HIS A 67 -6.73 6.97 19.32
C HIS A 67 -7.01 5.70 20.17
N GLU A 68 -8.10 4.95 20.03
CA GLU A 68 -8.29 3.78 20.92
C GLU A 68 -7.69 2.45 20.42
N TYR A 69 -7.27 2.34 19.15
CA TYR A 69 -6.47 1.22 18.66
C TYR A 69 -4.96 1.50 18.63
N VAL A 70 -4.50 2.36 19.55
CA VAL A 70 -3.08 2.70 19.73
C VAL A 70 -2.29 1.59 20.46
N SER A 71 -2.93 0.55 20.99
CA SER A 71 -2.30 -0.23 22.07
C SER A 71 -1.38 -1.39 21.67
N THR A 72 -1.35 -1.86 20.42
CA THR A 72 -0.46 -2.98 20.03
C THR A 72 0.58 -2.66 18.97
N TYR A 73 0.30 -1.80 17.98
CA TYR A 73 1.27 -1.47 16.91
C TYR A 73 2.14 -0.24 17.20
N ILE A 74 1.74 0.66 18.10
CA ILE A 74 2.49 1.92 18.36
C ILE A 74 3.65 1.74 19.36
N LYS A 75 3.71 0.60 20.08
CA LYS A 75 4.87 0.30 20.94
C LYS A 75 6.14 -0.04 20.16
N ASP A 76 6.01 -0.30 18.87
CA ASP A 76 7.14 -0.51 17.98
C ASP A 76 7.38 0.78 17.19
N GLU A 77 8.49 1.47 17.49
CA GLU A 77 8.86 2.73 16.83
C GLU A 77 9.00 2.59 15.29
N ARG A 78 9.00 1.35 14.77
CA ARG A 78 8.98 1.00 13.35
C ARG A 78 7.61 1.15 12.69
N PHE A 79 6.50 1.24 13.42
CA PHE A 79 5.15 1.32 12.83
C PHE A 79 4.44 2.60 13.25
N ARG A 80 5.01 3.75 12.88
CA ARG A 80 4.33 5.04 13.02
C ARG A 80 3.17 5.09 12.05
N GLN A 81 1.95 5.28 12.55
CA GLN A 81 0.76 5.51 11.71
C GLN A 81 0.96 6.81 10.91
N PRO A 82 1.24 6.75 9.61
CA PRO A 82 1.41 7.96 8.83
C PRO A 82 0.04 8.61 8.62
N LEU A 83 0.00 9.93 8.79
CA LEU A 83 -1.10 10.74 8.32
C LEU A 83 -0.88 10.99 6.82
N LEU A 84 -1.80 10.54 5.98
CA LEU A 84 -1.83 10.90 4.57
C LEU A 84 -2.85 12.01 4.35
N GLU A 85 -2.42 13.06 3.67
CA GLU A 85 -3.27 14.20 3.33
C GLU A 85 -3.29 14.39 1.82
N GLY A 86 -4.49 14.53 1.26
CA GLY A 86 -4.63 14.62 -0.19
C GLY A 86 -6.06 14.85 -0.65
N VAL A 87 -6.24 14.71 -1.96
CA VAL A 87 -7.53 14.80 -2.65
C VAL A 87 -8.04 13.40 -2.92
N PHE A 88 -9.25 13.10 -2.46
CA PHE A 88 -9.90 11.82 -2.70
C PHE A 88 -10.27 11.69 -4.18
N LEU A 89 -9.84 10.58 -4.78
CA LEU A 89 -10.24 10.14 -6.10
C LEU A 89 -11.16 8.95 -5.91
N GLU A 90 -12.45 9.12 -6.19
CA GLU A 90 -13.41 8.01 -6.07
C GLU A 90 -13.07 6.89 -7.06
N LYS A 91 -12.58 7.28 -8.25
CA LYS A 91 -12.28 6.39 -9.37
C LYS A 91 -10.91 6.74 -9.94
N TYR A 92 -9.90 5.96 -9.56
CA TYR A 92 -8.58 6.01 -10.15
C TYR A 92 -8.37 4.80 -11.07
N ALA A 93 -8.07 5.09 -12.34
CA ALA A 93 -7.67 4.10 -13.32
C ALA A 93 -6.15 3.89 -13.24
N ILE A 94 -5.72 2.64 -13.11
CA ILE A 94 -4.29 2.31 -13.13
C ILE A 94 -3.78 2.49 -14.57
N PRO A 95 -2.73 3.30 -14.80
CA PRO A 95 -2.36 3.75 -16.15
C PRO A 95 -2.02 2.66 -17.17
N SER A 96 -1.63 1.47 -16.73
CA SER A 96 -1.21 0.37 -17.61
C SER A 96 -1.97 -0.93 -17.33
N ARG A 97 -2.63 -1.45 -18.38
CA ARG A 97 -3.34 -2.74 -18.34
C ARG A 97 -2.39 -3.92 -18.11
N LEU A 98 -1.18 -3.84 -18.68
CA LEU A 98 -0.13 -4.86 -18.53
C LEU A 98 0.42 -4.91 -17.10
N GLU A 99 0.57 -3.74 -16.47
CA GLU A 99 0.98 -3.63 -15.07
C GLU A 99 -0.11 -4.14 -14.12
N PHE A 100 -1.37 -3.86 -14.42
CA PHE A 100 -2.50 -4.39 -13.66
C PHE A 100 -2.60 -5.91 -13.77
N ASP A 101 -2.47 -6.52 -14.96
CA ASP A 101 -2.54 -7.98 -15.08
C ASP A 101 -1.47 -8.70 -14.24
N LYS A 102 -0.33 -8.04 -13.95
CA LYS A 102 0.71 -8.54 -13.03
C LYS A 102 0.31 -8.45 -11.56
N VAL A 103 -0.44 -7.42 -11.15
CA VAL A 103 -0.93 -7.27 -9.76
C VAL A 103 -2.29 -7.87 -9.51
N LYS A 104 -3.05 -8.18 -10.55
CA LYS A 104 -4.39 -8.77 -10.48
C LYS A 104 -4.44 -10.05 -9.64
N PRO A 105 -3.43 -10.97 -9.69
CA PRO A 105 -3.38 -12.11 -8.78
C PRO A 105 -3.17 -11.71 -7.32
N TYR A 106 -2.39 -10.67 -7.01
CA TYR A 106 -2.23 -10.13 -5.65
C TYR A 106 -3.55 -9.52 -5.14
N LEU A 107 -4.16 -8.65 -5.95
CA LEU A 107 -5.46 -8.04 -5.65
C LEU A 107 -6.57 -9.09 -5.44
N LYS A 108 -6.41 -10.29 -6.01
CA LYS A 108 -7.28 -11.45 -5.78
C LYS A 108 -6.80 -12.38 -4.63
N GLY A 109 -5.50 -12.47 -4.38
CA GLY A 109 -4.84 -13.51 -3.59
C GLY A 109 -4.51 -13.12 -2.14
N THR A 110 -4.08 -11.88 -1.91
CA THR A 110 -3.83 -11.30 -0.57
C THR A 110 -5.09 -11.28 0.30
N PHE A 111 -6.25 -11.46 -0.33
CA PHE A 111 -7.57 -11.43 0.30
C PHE A 111 -8.24 -12.81 0.43
N LYS A 112 -7.67 -13.91 -0.08
CA LYS A 112 -8.29 -15.25 -0.04
C LYS A 112 -8.05 -16.05 1.25
N LYS A 113 -6.95 -15.84 1.99
CA LYS A 113 -6.78 -16.47 3.32
C LYS A 113 -7.53 -15.63 4.39
N GLY A 114 -8.86 -15.67 4.35
CA GLY A 114 -9.73 -15.32 5.51
C GLY A 114 -10.65 -14.10 5.41
N ARG A 115 -10.83 -13.43 4.25
CA ARG A 115 -11.81 -12.33 4.09
C ARG A 115 -12.52 -12.41 2.71
N PRO A 116 -13.75 -11.84 2.56
CA PRO A 116 -14.63 -12.18 1.44
C PRO A 116 -14.10 -11.74 0.07
N GLU A 117 -14.39 -12.54 -0.94
CA GLU A 117 -13.73 -12.63 -2.26
C GLU A 117 -13.93 -11.46 -3.25
N ASN A 118 -14.42 -10.30 -2.83
CA ASN A 118 -14.95 -9.31 -3.79
C ASN A 118 -14.26 -7.95 -3.65
N TYR A 119 -13.06 -7.76 -4.22
CA TYR A 119 -12.33 -6.50 -3.92
C TYR A 119 -11.79 -5.60 -5.04
N ILE A 120 -11.54 -6.07 -6.26
CA ILE A 120 -11.34 -5.17 -7.41
C ILE A 120 -11.96 -5.83 -8.65
N GLU A 121 -13.21 -5.49 -8.94
CA GLU A 121 -13.94 -6.03 -10.10
C GLU A 121 -13.48 -5.45 -11.44
N SER A 122 -12.82 -4.27 -11.44
CA SER A 122 -12.35 -3.65 -12.68
C SER A 122 -11.16 -2.71 -12.49
N TYR A 123 -10.40 -2.56 -13.58
CA TYR A 123 -9.25 -1.69 -13.78
C TYR A 123 -9.55 -0.20 -13.57
N ASP A 124 -10.82 0.17 -13.66
CA ASP A 124 -11.22 1.53 -14.00
C ASP A 124 -11.64 2.34 -12.76
N ASN A 125 -11.78 1.72 -11.59
CA ASN A 125 -12.49 2.33 -10.46
C ASN A 125 -11.97 1.88 -9.08
N CYS A 126 -10.71 2.14 -8.79
CA CYS A 126 -10.16 2.03 -7.43
C CYS A 126 -10.26 3.38 -6.71
N PRO A 127 -10.81 3.46 -5.48
CA PRO A 127 -10.69 4.67 -4.70
C PRO A 127 -9.21 4.88 -4.36
N ALA A 128 -8.77 6.11 -4.45
CA ALA A 128 -7.41 6.48 -4.23
C ALA A 128 -7.32 7.83 -3.53
N LEU A 129 -6.16 8.10 -2.93
CA LEU A 129 -5.81 9.38 -2.39
C LEU A 129 -4.65 9.95 -3.20
N LYS A 130 -4.88 11.08 -3.87
CA LYS A 130 -3.84 11.84 -4.54
C LYS A 130 -3.20 12.78 -3.53
N THR A 131 -1.99 12.45 -3.11
CA THR A 131 -1.15 13.33 -2.30
C THR A 131 -0.15 14.04 -3.22
N PHE A 132 0.70 14.88 -2.64
CA PHE A 132 1.78 15.52 -3.39
C PHE A 132 2.92 14.55 -3.77
N ASP A 133 3.07 13.45 -3.04
CA ASP A 133 4.10 12.43 -3.27
C ASP A 133 3.65 11.36 -4.28
N GLY A 134 2.35 11.22 -4.51
CA GLY A 134 1.82 10.27 -5.47
C GLY A 134 0.35 9.94 -5.27
N VAL A 135 -0.03 8.78 -5.79
CA VAL A 135 -1.37 8.22 -5.65
C VAL A 135 -1.28 6.93 -4.85
N TYR A 136 -2.04 6.87 -3.77
CA TYR A 136 -2.18 5.69 -2.91
C TYR A 136 -3.53 5.06 -3.18
N LEU A 137 -3.57 3.77 -3.49
CA LEU A 137 -4.84 3.07 -3.58
C LEU A 137 -5.38 2.86 -2.17
N LEU A 138 -6.67 3.10 -1.97
CA LEU A 138 -7.32 2.92 -0.68
C LEU A 138 -8.02 1.57 -0.63
N SER A 139 -7.84 0.86 0.49
CA SER A 139 -8.61 -0.34 0.80
C SER A 139 -10.10 -0.01 0.86
N LYS A 140 -10.91 -0.44 -0.13
CA LYS A 140 -12.37 -0.27 -0.02
C LYS A 140 -12.94 -1.07 1.17
N ILE A 141 -12.27 -2.13 1.66
CA ILE A 141 -12.74 -2.91 2.83
C ILE A 141 -12.80 -1.98 4.01
N ASP A 142 -11.73 -1.20 4.17
CA ASP A 142 -11.65 -0.24 5.26
C ASP A 142 -12.63 0.91 5.09
N LEU A 143 -12.83 1.41 3.87
CA LEU A 143 -13.83 2.45 3.60
C LEU A 143 -15.26 1.97 3.92
N ASN A 144 -15.63 0.78 3.43
CA ASN A 144 -16.97 0.21 3.62
C ASN A 144 -17.23 -0.20 5.08
N SER A 145 -16.27 -0.88 5.72
CA SER A 145 -16.42 -1.37 7.11
C SER A 145 -16.56 -0.23 8.12
N LYS A 146 -16.00 0.94 7.82
CA LYS A 146 -16.03 2.12 8.69
C LYS A 146 -17.16 3.09 8.31
N ASN A 147 -18.02 2.71 7.36
CA ASN A 147 -19.11 3.54 6.84
C ASN A 147 -18.64 4.95 6.41
N ILE A 148 -17.43 5.02 5.85
CA ILE A 148 -16.79 6.26 5.42
C ILE A 148 -17.29 6.60 4.01
N SER A 149 -17.91 7.76 3.86
CA SER A 149 -18.32 8.27 2.55
C SER A 149 -17.57 9.57 2.26
N PHE A 150 -16.72 9.54 1.24
CA PHE A 150 -16.09 10.71 0.63
C PHE A 150 -16.66 10.94 -0.76
N LYS A 151 -16.60 12.17 -1.23
CA LYS A 151 -16.90 12.55 -2.63
C LYS A 151 -15.60 12.83 -3.37
N GLU A 152 -15.59 12.53 -4.65
CA GLU A 152 -14.47 12.90 -5.51
C GLU A 152 -14.16 14.40 -5.36
N GLY A 153 -12.87 14.71 -5.17
CA GLY A 153 -12.40 16.08 -4.94
C GLY A 153 -12.32 16.49 -3.47
N ASP A 154 -12.88 15.72 -2.54
CA ASP A 154 -12.76 16.02 -1.10
C ASP A 154 -11.30 16.05 -0.67
N ARG A 155 -10.94 17.07 0.12
CA ARG A 155 -9.64 17.11 0.81
C ARG A 155 -9.77 16.36 2.12
N ILE A 156 -9.01 15.29 2.27
CA ILE A 156 -9.12 14.39 3.42
C ILE A 156 -7.75 14.11 4.02
N SER A 157 -7.74 13.84 5.33
CA SER A 157 -6.59 13.36 6.08
C SER A 157 -6.93 12.00 6.69
N LEU A 158 -6.12 10.98 6.40
CA LEU A 158 -6.36 9.59 6.80
C LEU A 158 -5.17 9.05 7.59
N TYR A 159 -5.45 8.36 8.70
CA TYR A 159 -4.45 7.55 9.38
C TYR A 159 -4.30 6.19 8.69
N VAL A 160 -3.08 5.88 8.29
CA VAL A 160 -2.74 4.61 7.64
C VAL A 160 -2.11 3.66 8.64
N GLY A 161 -2.48 2.38 8.56
CA GLY A 161 -1.93 1.32 9.40
C GLY A 161 -0.83 0.55 8.74
N ARG A 162 -0.95 0.37 7.42
CA ARG A 162 -0.01 -0.43 6.63
C ARG A 162 -0.02 0.03 5.18
N PHE A 163 1.15 0.02 4.58
CA PHE A 163 1.32 0.10 3.14
C PHE A 163 1.68 -1.27 2.60
N ASP A 164 0.99 -1.70 1.55
CA ASP A 164 1.35 -2.92 0.82
C ASP A 164 1.89 -2.54 -0.56
N LEU A 165 3.07 -3.08 -0.89
CA LEU A 165 3.64 -2.93 -2.22
C LEU A 165 2.86 -3.82 -3.19
N LEU A 166 2.21 -3.22 -4.18
CA LEU A 166 1.44 -3.97 -5.18
C LEU A 166 2.30 -4.27 -6.39
N LEU A 167 2.95 -3.23 -6.93
CA LEU A 167 3.79 -3.31 -8.11
C LEU A 167 5.00 -2.42 -7.94
N TRP A 168 6.07 -2.77 -8.63
CA TRP A 168 7.18 -1.88 -8.83
C TRP A 168 7.95 -2.17 -10.12
N HIS A 169 8.64 -1.15 -10.58
CA HIS A 169 9.55 -1.09 -11.72
C HIS A 169 10.79 -0.30 -11.32
N PRO A 170 12.01 -0.81 -11.57
CA PRO A 170 13.21 -0.01 -11.36
C PRO A 170 13.26 1.14 -12.37
N LEU A 171 13.87 2.25 -11.97
CA LEU A 171 14.07 3.39 -12.87
C LEU A 171 15.36 3.29 -13.69
N TYR A 172 16.28 2.40 -13.28
CA TYR A 172 17.57 2.19 -13.92
C TYR A 172 17.81 0.68 -14.01
N ASP A 173 18.03 0.18 -15.23
CA ASP A 173 18.45 -1.20 -15.53
C ASP A 173 19.99 -1.25 -15.70
#